data_AF-A0A9N9R5B5-F1
#
_entry.id   AF-A0A9N9R5B5-F1
#
_cell.length_a   1.000
_cell.length_b   1.000
_cell.length_c   1.000
_cell.angle_alpha   90.00
_cell.angle_beta   90.00
_cell.angle_gamma   90.00
#
_symmetry.space_group_name_H-M   'P 1'
#
loop_
_entity.id
_entity.type
_entity.pdbx_description
1 polymer ?
#
loop_
_entity_poly.entity_id
_entity_poly.type
_entity_poly.pdbx_seq_one_letter_code
_entity_poly.pdbx_strand_id
1 'polypeptide(L)'
;MDDPFVSCPYEAAHRVPRSRLQAHLVKCQQKYPQLRICPYNATHRFPESEMKAHVVSCPSKAFVFPEERHCKVTAALTTPRPILQKDYLPETDPNHEIWDD
;
A
#
# COMPACT_ATOMS: atom_id res chain seq x y z
N MET A 1 1.96 -27.82 6.15
CA MET A 1 2.12 -26.37 5.93
C MET A 1 1.88 -25.71 7.27
N ASP A 2 2.94 -25.47 8.02
CA ASP A 2 2.87 -24.92 9.36
C ASP A 2 2.65 -23.41 9.27
N ASP A 3 1.49 -22.91 9.71
CA ASP A 3 1.24 -21.47 9.84
C ASP A 3 1.76 -21.01 11.21
N PRO A 4 2.90 -20.28 11.26
CA PRO A 4 3.52 -19.93 12.52
C PRO A 4 2.63 -19.00 13.32
N PHE A 5 2.52 -19.25 14.62
CA PHE A 5 1.84 -18.35 15.54
C PHE A 5 2.73 -17.15 15.86
N VAL A 6 2.13 -15.97 15.78
CA VAL A 6 2.77 -14.69 16.09
C VAL A 6 2.02 -14.00 17.22
N SER A 7 2.73 -13.20 18.00
CA SER A 7 2.14 -12.45 19.11
C SER A 7 1.53 -11.14 18.61
N CYS A 8 0.39 -10.75 19.18
CA CYS A 8 -0.28 -9.51 18.81
C CYS A 8 0.52 -8.29 19.31
N PRO A 9 0.65 -7.21 18.51
CA PRO A 9 1.32 -5.98 18.93
C PRO A 9 0.62 -5.22 20.07
N TYR A 10 -0.68 -5.47 20.28
CA TYR A 10 -1.46 -4.81 21.34
C TYR A 10 -1.30 -5.50 22.69
N GLU A 11 -1.20 -6.83 22.70
CA GLU A 11 -1.20 -7.64 23.91
C GLU A 11 -0.39 -8.91 23.66
N ALA A 12 0.67 -9.12 24.43
CA ALA A 12 1.57 -10.27 24.26
C ALA A 12 0.90 -11.63 24.56
N ALA A 13 -0.22 -11.61 25.28
CA ALA A 13 -1.01 -12.80 25.59
C ALA A 13 -1.74 -13.38 24.36
N HIS A 14 -2.04 -12.55 23.36
CA HIS A 14 -2.70 -13.02 22.15
C HIS A 14 -1.68 -13.65 21.19
N ARG A 15 -1.75 -14.97 21.03
CA ARG A 15 -1.04 -15.69 19.96
C ARG A 15 -2.02 -16.06 18.86
N VAL A 16 -1.70 -15.66 17.64
CA VAL A 16 -2.59 -15.79 16.48
C VAL A 16 -1.81 -16.35 15.30
N PRO A 17 -2.40 -17.23 14.48
CA PRO A 17 -1.74 -17.69 13.26
C PRO A 17 -1.42 -16.51 12.34
N ARG A 18 -0.25 -16.51 11.68
CA ARG A 18 0.18 -15.40 10.83
C ARG A 18 -0.83 -15.12 9.71
N SER A 19 -1.47 -16.15 9.18
CA SER A 19 -2.56 -16.00 8.18
C SER A 19 -3.76 -15.20 8.67
N ARG A 20 -4.09 -15.26 9.97
CA ARG A 20 -5.26 -14.60 10.57
C ARG A 20 -4.93 -13.32 11.32
N LEU A 21 -3.65 -12.93 11.39
CA LEU A 21 -3.20 -11.76 12.14
C LEU A 21 -3.92 -10.49 11.68
N GLN A 22 -4.04 -10.24 10.37
CA GLN A 22 -4.67 -9.01 9.85
C GLN A 22 -6.12 -8.85 10.34
N ALA A 23 -6.93 -9.90 10.24
CA ALA A 23 -8.31 -9.89 10.73
C ALA A 23 -8.38 -9.72 12.25
N HIS A 24 -7.43 -10.31 12.99
CA HIS A 24 -7.33 -10.13 14.43
C HIS A 24 -7.01 -8.68 14.82
N LEU A 25 -6.07 -8.03 14.12
CA LEU A 25 -5.65 -6.66 14.42
C LEU A 25 -6.80 -5.66 14.33
N VAL A 26 -7.71 -5.81 13.35
CA VAL A 26 -8.88 -4.93 13.20
C VAL A 26 -9.82 -5.01 14.41
N LYS A 27 -10.03 -6.22 14.94
CA LYS A 27 -10.86 -6.42 16.14
C LYS A 27 -10.14 -5.95 17.40
N CYS A 28 -8.84 -6.23 17.50
CA CYS A 28 -8.04 -5.88 18.66
C CYS A 28 -7.88 -4.36 18.80
N GLN A 29 -7.77 -3.64 17.67
CA GLN A 29 -7.71 -2.19 17.63
C GLN A 29 -8.95 -1.51 18.22
N GLN A 30 -10.15 -2.10 18.05
CA GLN A 30 -11.37 -1.56 18.64
C GLN A 30 -11.34 -1.60 20.17
N LYS A 31 -10.68 -2.61 20.73
CA LYS A 31 -10.51 -2.76 22.18
C LYS A 31 -9.36 -1.90 22.73
N TYR A 32 -8.31 -1.68 21.94
CA TYR A 32 -7.12 -0.91 22.32
C TYR A 32 -6.72 0.09 21.22
N PRO A 33 -7.34 1.29 21.15
CA PRO A 33 -7.15 2.23 20.04
C PRO A 33 -5.81 3.00 20.04
N GLN A 34 -4.91 2.72 20.99
CA GLN A 34 -3.69 3.50 21.24
C GLN A 34 -2.57 3.36 20.19
N LEU A 35 -2.62 2.34 19.32
CA LEU A 35 -1.58 2.10 18.32
C LEU A 35 -1.98 2.63 16.95
N ARG A 36 -1.04 3.30 16.29
CA ARG A 36 -1.13 3.76 14.91
C ARG A 36 -0.72 2.64 13.95
N ILE A 37 -1.21 2.72 12.72
CA ILE A 37 -0.91 1.77 11.63
C ILE A 37 0.26 2.31 10.82
N CYS A 38 1.23 1.45 10.48
CA CYS A 38 2.32 1.85 9.58
C CYS A 38 1.78 2.11 8.16
N PRO A 39 2.23 3.19 7.49
CA PRO A 39 1.81 3.50 6.12
C PRO A 39 2.28 2.48 5.08
N TYR A 40 3.36 1.73 5.37
CA TYR A 40 3.94 0.75 4.44
C TYR A 40 3.43 -0.67 4.65
N ASN A 41 2.92 -1.00 5.84
CA ASN A 41 2.46 -2.34 6.16
C ASN A 41 1.33 -2.31 7.19
N ALA A 42 0.14 -2.74 6.79
CA ALA A 42 -1.04 -2.75 7.64
C ALA A 42 -0.99 -3.77 8.79
N THR A 43 0.03 -4.64 8.87
CA THR A 43 0.24 -5.53 10.03
C THR A 43 1.05 -4.86 11.14
N HIS A 44 1.84 -3.84 10.81
CA HIS A 44 2.65 -3.11 11.78
C HIS A 44 1.77 -2.13 12.57
N ARG A 45 1.89 -2.18 13.90
CA ARG A 45 1.16 -1.36 14.86
C ARG A 45 2.15 -0.85 15.91
N PHE A 46 2.23 0.47 16.10
CA PHE A 46 3.16 1.09 17.05
C PHE A 46 2.50 2.30 17.73
N PRO A 47 2.89 2.67 18.95
CA PRO A 47 2.44 3.91 19.57
C PRO A 47 2.94 5.10 18.76
N GLU A 48 2.28 6.26 18.90
CA GLU A 48 2.60 7.45 18.11
C GLU A 48 4.06 7.91 18.29
N SER A 49 4.60 7.80 19.50
CA SER A 49 6.00 8.11 19.84
C SER A 49 6.99 7.28 19.02
N GLU A 50 6.76 5.98 18.92
CA GLU A 50 7.65 5.05 18.22
C GLU A 50 7.40 5.00 16.71
N MET A 51 6.19 5.35 16.26
CA MET A 51 5.83 5.33 14.85
C MET A 51 6.77 6.20 14.01
N LYS A 52 7.20 7.36 14.53
CA LYS A 52 8.14 8.25 13.84
C LYS A 52 9.48 7.56 13.56
N ALA A 53 10.01 6.85 14.54
CA ALA A 53 11.25 6.08 14.37
C ALA A 53 11.03 4.87 13.45
N HIS A 54 9.91 4.16 13.63
CA HIS A 54 9.57 3.00 12.81
C HIS A 54 9.49 3.32 11.32
N VAL A 55 8.84 4.42 10.91
CA VAL A 55 8.70 4.79 9.50
C VAL A 55 10.06 4.99 8.82
N VAL A 56 11.06 5.52 9.54
CA VAL A 56 12.42 5.72 9.00
C VAL A 56 13.14 4.39 8.78
N SER A 57 12.98 3.43 9.70
CA SER A 57 13.66 2.13 9.69
C SER A 57 12.79 0.96 9.21
N CYS A 58 11.62 1.23 8.62
CA CYS A 58 10.65 0.17 8.33
C CYS A 58 11.17 -0.72 7.19
N PRO A 59 11.28 -2.05 7.39
CA PRO A 59 11.76 -2.95 6.34
C PRO A 59 10.79 -3.02 5.15
N SER A 60 9.50 -2.76 5.37
CA SER A 60 8.50 -2.72 4.30
C SER A 60 8.61 -1.49 3.40
N LYS A 61 9.40 -0.47 3.78
CA LYS A 61 9.62 0.74 2.98
C LYS A 61 10.25 0.41 1.62
N ALA A 62 11.20 -0.52 1.59
CA ALA A 62 11.89 -0.94 0.37
C ALA A 62 10.98 -1.68 -0.63
N PHE A 63 9.88 -2.28 -0.18
CA PHE A 63 8.93 -2.94 -1.06
C PHE A 63 7.97 -1.96 -1.75
N VAL A 64 7.62 -0.88 -1.06
CA VAL A 64 6.73 0.17 -1.62
C VAL A 64 7.53 1.13 -2.50
N PHE A 65 8.75 1.44 -2.09
CA PHE A 65 9.69 2.27 -2.82
C PHE A 65 10.96 1.46 -3.08
N PRO A 66 10.90 0.47 -4.00
CA PRO A 66 12.12 -0.14 -4.50
C PRO A 66 12.95 1.00 -5.09
N GLU A 67 14.13 1.23 -4.51
CA GLU A 67 15.05 2.33 -4.83
C GLU A 67 14.94 2.79 -6.28
N GLU A 68 14.68 4.09 -6.44
CA GLU A 68 15.05 4.90 -7.59
C GLU A 68 15.33 4.10 -8.85
N ARG A 69 14.26 3.54 -9.44
CA ARG A 69 14.21 3.55 -10.90
C ARG A 69 14.28 5.03 -11.24
N HIS A 70 15.50 5.54 -11.42
CA HIS A 70 15.75 6.59 -12.37
C HIS A 70 14.91 6.17 -13.55
N CYS A 71 13.78 6.85 -13.70
CA CYS A 71 13.06 6.83 -14.93
C CYS A 71 14.11 7.32 -15.90
N LYS A 72 14.78 6.38 -16.56
CA LYS A 72 15.49 6.57 -17.83
C LYS A 72 14.44 6.83 -18.92
N VAL A 73 13.44 7.63 -18.55
CA VAL A 73 12.62 8.45 -19.41
C VAL A 73 13.62 9.45 -19.96
N THR A 74 14.35 9.02 -20.97
CA THR A 74 14.82 9.91 -22.03
C THR A 74 13.61 10.28 -22.88
N ALA A 75 12.49 10.67 -22.26
CA ALA A 75 11.46 11.36 -23.03
C ALA A 75 12.09 12.70 -23.36
N ALA A 76 12.11 13.01 -24.65
CA ALA A 76 12.35 14.37 -25.09
C ALA A 76 11.50 15.30 -24.22
N LEU A 77 12.10 16.40 -23.75
CA LEU A 77 11.50 17.43 -22.89
C LEU A 77 10.23 18.09 -23.46
N THR A 78 9.71 17.59 -24.57
CA THR A 78 8.36 17.87 -25.04
C THR A 78 7.36 17.45 -23.98
N THR A 79 6.82 18.46 -23.29
CA THR A 79 5.61 18.37 -22.48
C THR A 79 4.61 17.46 -23.20
N PRO A 80 4.16 16.35 -22.59
CA PRO A 80 3.12 15.53 -23.22
C PRO A 80 1.94 16.46 -23.48
N ARG A 81 1.56 16.60 -24.75
CA ARG A 81 0.40 17.41 -25.10
C ARG A 81 -0.80 16.79 -24.40
N PRO A 82 -1.48 17.50 -23.47
CA PRO A 82 -2.69 16.97 -22.88
C PRO A 82 -3.67 16.71 -24.02
N ILE A 83 -4.16 15.47 -24.11
CA ILE A 83 -5.25 15.15 -25.03
C ILE A 83 -6.45 15.92 -24.52
N LEU A 84 -6.79 17.02 -25.18
CA LEU A 84 -8.00 17.77 -24.90
C LEU A 84 -9.16 16.97 -25.52
N GLN A 85 -10.27 16.86 -24.79
CA GLN A 85 -11.42 16.05 -25.22
C GLN A 85 -11.92 16.40 -26.63
N LYS A 86 -11.77 17.66 -27.07
CA LYS A 86 -12.13 18.10 -28.43
C LYS A 86 -11.24 17.52 -29.54
N ASP A 87 -10.03 17.10 -29.19
CA ASP A 87 -9.03 16.53 -30.09
C ASP A 87 -9.06 14.98 -30.04
N TYR A 88 -9.88 14.38 -29.17
CA TYR A 88 -10.17 12.96 -29.18
C TYR A 88 -11.23 12.69 -30.25
N LEU A 89 -10.84 12.01 -31.32
CA LEU A 89 -11.72 11.58 -32.41
C LEU A 89 -12.04 10.09 -32.21
N PRO A 90 -13.26 9.73 -31.76
CA PRO A 90 -13.63 8.34 -31.50
C PRO A 90 -13.61 7.46 -32.76
N GLU A 91 -13.84 8.07 -33.93
CA GLU A 91 -13.96 7.40 -35.23
C GLU A 91 -12.65 6.76 -35.71
N THR A 92 -11.50 7.18 -35.16
CA THR A 92 -10.17 6.71 -35.58
C THR A 92 -9.48 5.86 -34.51
N ASP A 93 -10.11 5.63 -33.35
CA ASP A 93 -9.56 4.78 -32.31
C ASP A 93 -9.83 3.29 -32.65
N PRO A 94 -8.79 2.48 -32.96
CA PRO A 94 -8.95 1.05 -33.25
C PRO A 94 -9.54 0.24 -32.09
N ASN A 95 -9.53 0.81 -30.89
CA ASN A 95 -10.07 0.24 -29.66
C ASN A 95 -11.36 0.93 -29.23
N HIS A 96 -12.04 1.67 -30.14
CA HIS A 96 -13.38 2.20 -29.89
C HIS A 96 -14.39 1.05 -29.87
N GLU A 97 -14.46 0.39 -28.72
CA GLU A 97 -15.51 -0.56 -28.42
C GLU A 97 -16.82 0.23 -28.30
N ILE A 98 -17.69 0.09 -29.30
CA ILE A 98 -19.09 0.55 -29.24
C ILE A 98 -19.79 -0.41 -28.28
N TRP A 99 -19.81 -0.07 -27.00
CA TRP A 99 -20.54 -0.84 -26.02
C TRP A 99 -22.04 -0.54 -26.17
N ASP A 100 -22.71 -1.29 -27.04
CA ASP A 100 -24.19 -1.36 -27.12
C ASP A 100 -24.59 -2.84 -27.28
N ASP A 101 -24.81 -3.52 -26.14
CA ASP A 101 -25.88 -4.52 -25.89
C ASP A 101 -25.98 -4.82 -24.38
#